data_AF-A0A4C1UJ40-F1
#
_entry.id   AF-A0A4C1UJ40-F1
#
_cell.length_a   1.000
_cell.length_b   1.000
_cell.length_c   1.000
_cell.angle_alpha   90.00
_cell.angle_beta   90.00
_cell.angle_gamma   90.00
#
_symmetry.space_group_name_H-M   'P 1'
#
loop_
_entity.id
_entity.type
_entity.pdbx_description
1 polymer ?
#
loop_
_entity_poly.entity_id
_entity_poly.type
_entity_poly.pdbx_seq_one_letter_code
_entity_poly.pdbx_strand_id
1 'polypeptide(L)'
;MRRVDNESRIRKWVSTTPTAAASLSGRAVVAGYEGYDCSPLWVIRASYEGDLVPGKLAIKHKAAYVPWNGRENPVYNIETLLSRASQGDGWLATVSDAPLHCILWVVHPLQ
;
A
#
# COMPACT_ATOMS: atom_id res chain seq x y z
N MET A 1 11.47 -1.75 34.47
CA MET A 1 10.28 -1.35 33.68
C MET A 1 10.78 -0.78 32.35
N ARG A 2 10.71 -1.55 31.26
CA ARG A 2 11.28 -1.12 29.97
C ARG A 2 10.42 0.03 29.42
N ARG A 3 11.06 1.16 29.12
CA ARG A 3 10.45 2.20 28.28
C ARG A 3 10.02 1.48 27.00
N VAL A 4 8.75 1.58 26.62
CA VAL A 4 8.33 1.11 25.30
C VAL A 4 8.76 2.20 24.35
N ASP A 5 9.85 1.95 23.64
CA ASP A 5 10.47 2.87 22.71
C ASP A 5 9.41 3.30 21.66
N ASN A 6 9.12 4.59 21.63
CA ASN A 6 8.25 5.24 20.63
C ASN A 6 8.80 5.10 19.18
N GLU A 7 9.95 4.44 19.01
CA GLU A 7 10.57 4.04 17.74
C GLU A 7 9.92 2.80 17.11
N SER A 8 8.93 2.17 17.77
CA SER A 8 8.33 0.92 17.31
C SER A 8 7.36 1.04 16.11
N ARG A 9 7.10 2.27 15.61
CA ARG A 9 6.14 2.55 14.51
C ARG A 9 6.78 3.17 13.27
N ILE A 10 8.07 2.95 13.02
CA ILE A 10 8.71 3.48 11.80
C ILE A 10 8.04 2.89 10.56
N ARG A 11 7.38 3.77 9.81
CA ARG A 11 6.85 3.51 8.47
C ARG A 11 7.84 4.07 7.47
N LYS A 12 8.24 3.26 6.50
CA LYS A 12 9.22 3.67 5.48
C LYS A 12 8.70 3.32 4.09
N TRP A 13 8.69 4.32 3.22
CA TRP A 13 8.51 4.11 1.78
C TRP A 13 9.80 3.58 1.19
N VAL A 14 9.69 2.48 0.44
CA VAL A 14 10.84 1.85 -0.24
C VAL A 14 10.51 1.71 -1.71
N SER A 15 11.36 2.32 -2.55
CA SER A 15 11.29 2.20 -3.99
C SER A 15 11.52 0.75 -4.42
N THR A 16 10.66 0.24 -5.28
CA THR A 16 10.70 -1.12 -5.79
C THR A 16 9.93 -1.22 -7.10
N THR A 17 9.81 -2.43 -7.62
CA THR A 17 8.96 -2.77 -8.77
C THR A 17 8.00 -3.89 -8.38
N PRO A 18 6.87 -4.07 -9.08
CA PRO A 18 5.94 -5.17 -8.82
C PRO A 18 6.60 -6.57 -8.81
N THR A 19 7.66 -6.75 -9.59
CA THR A 19 8.41 -8.01 -9.67
C THR A 19 9.43 -8.18 -8.54
N ALA A 20 10.05 -7.09 -8.06
CA ALA A 20 11.05 -7.13 -6.99
C ALA A 20 10.45 -7.05 -5.57
N ALA A 21 9.21 -6.55 -5.46
CA ALA A 21 8.53 -6.34 -4.19
C ALA A 21 8.37 -7.61 -3.34
N ALA A 22 8.36 -8.81 -3.96
CA ALA A 22 8.25 -10.08 -3.24
C ALA A 22 9.33 -10.25 -2.15
N SER A 23 10.52 -9.66 -2.33
CA SER A 23 11.60 -9.64 -1.33
C SER A 23 11.29 -8.85 -0.05
N LEU A 24 10.21 -8.05 -0.07
CA LEU A 24 9.74 -7.21 1.03
C LEU A 24 8.58 -7.85 1.80
N SER A 25 8.21 -9.09 1.44
CA SER A 25 7.16 -9.85 2.12
C SER A 25 7.42 -9.95 3.63
N GLY A 26 6.34 -9.89 4.42
CA GLY A 26 6.42 -9.87 5.89
C GLY A 26 6.76 -8.51 6.50
N ARG A 27 7.15 -7.51 5.69
CA ARG A 27 7.39 -6.12 6.13
C ARG A 27 6.45 -5.11 5.45
N ALA A 28 5.87 -5.46 4.31
CA ALA A 28 4.95 -4.60 3.60
C ALA A 28 3.59 -4.50 4.31
N VAL A 29 3.01 -3.30 4.31
CA VAL A 29 1.67 -3.04 4.84
C VAL A 29 0.62 -3.58 3.87
N VAL A 30 -0.23 -4.46 4.37
CA VAL A 30 -1.38 -4.99 3.64
C VAL A 30 -2.51 -3.96 3.69
N ALA A 31 -2.96 -3.51 2.52
CA ALA A 31 -4.08 -2.59 2.34
C ALA A 31 -5.44 -3.31 2.35
N GLY A 32 -5.44 -4.60 2.03
CA GLY A 32 -6.62 -5.43 1.91
C GLY A 32 -6.30 -6.73 1.18
N TYR A 33 -7.33 -7.38 0.69
CA TYR A 33 -7.22 -8.66 -0.02
C TYR A 33 -8.05 -8.62 -1.30
N GLU A 34 -7.58 -9.32 -2.33
CA GLU A 34 -8.35 -9.54 -3.56
C GLU A 34 -9.64 -10.31 -3.27
N GLY A 35 -10.74 -9.91 -3.92
CA GLY A 35 -12.05 -10.48 -3.62
C GLY A 35 -12.27 -11.92 -4.09
N TYR A 36 -11.52 -12.38 -5.10
CA TYR A 36 -11.75 -13.69 -5.73
C TYR A 36 -10.80 -14.79 -5.22
N ASP A 37 -9.62 -14.44 -4.70
CA ASP A 37 -8.63 -15.41 -4.23
C ASP A 37 -8.01 -15.08 -2.88
N CYS A 38 -8.50 -14.02 -2.21
CA CYS A 38 -8.02 -13.54 -0.93
C CYS A 38 -6.50 -13.25 -0.90
N SER A 39 -5.87 -12.99 -2.04
CA SER A 39 -4.45 -12.67 -2.08
C SER A 39 -4.18 -11.24 -1.55
N PRO A 40 -3.07 -11.02 -0.84
CA PRO A 40 -2.83 -9.74 -0.18
C PRO A 40 -2.52 -8.62 -1.19
N LEU A 41 -3.13 -7.48 -0.96
CA LEU A 41 -2.87 -6.23 -1.66
C LEU A 41 -2.00 -5.34 -0.80
N TRP A 42 -0.89 -4.84 -1.33
CA TRP A 42 0.01 -3.98 -0.58
C TRP A 42 -0.23 -2.51 -0.86
N VAL A 43 -0.01 -1.67 0.15
CA VAL A 43 -0.04 -0.21 0.00
C VAL A 43 1.15 0.22 -0.86
N ILE A 44 0.87 0.98 -1.92
CA ILE A 44 1.90 1.61 -2.74
C ILE A 44 1.56 3.07 -3.05
N ARG A 45 2.53 3.77 -3.61
CA ARG A 45 2.33 5.02 -4.36
C ARG A 45 3.26 5.06 -5.56
N ALA A 46 2.90 5.79 -6.60
CA ALA A 46 3.71 5.94 -7.80
C ALA A 46 3.55 7.34 -8.39
N SER A 47 4.59 7.82 -9.08
CA SER A 47 4.48 9.04 -9.89
C SER A 47 3.65 8.74 -11.13
N TYR A 48 2.56 9.47 -11.32
CA TYR A 48 1.64 9.30 -12.45
C TYR A 48 1.03 10.66 -12.80
N GLU A 49 1.09 11.05 -14.09
CA GLU A 49 0.56 12.34 -14.59
C GLU A 49 1.03 13.58 -13.81
N GLY A 50 2.29 13.55 -13.33
CA GLY A 50 2.91 14.65 -12.58
C GLY A 50 2.65 14.64 -11.07
N ASP A 51 1.74 13.79 -10.60
CA ASP A 51 1.40 13.66 -9.18
C ASP A 51 1.94 12.36 -8.57
N LEU A 52 2.07 12.35 -7.24
CA LEU A 52 2.39 11.14 -6.47
C LEU A 52 1.09 10.49 -5.99
N VAL A 53 0.65 9.46 -6.69
CA VAL A 53 -0.68 8.86 -6.52
C VAL A 53 -0.60 7.59 -5.67
N PRO A 54 -1.38 7.45 -4.58
CA PRO A 54 -1.47 6.20 -3.83
C PRO A 54 -2.21 5.13 -4.64
N GLY A 55 -1.85 3.87 -4.46
CA GLY A 55 -2.41 2.76 -5.20
C GLY A 55 -2.27 1.42 -4.49
N LYS A 56 -2.50 0.34 -5.24
CA LYS A 56 -2.41 -1.04 -4.75
C LYS A 56 -1.41 -1.86 -5.57
N LEU A 57 -0.71 -2.77 -4.90
CA LEU A 57 0.09 -3.81 -5.53
C LEU A 57 -0.52 -5.17 -5.27
N ALA A 58 -0.96 -5.83 -6.34
CA ALA A 58 -1.35 -7.24 -6.32
C ALA A 58 -0.08 -8.09 -6.39
N ILE A 59 0.46 -8.44 -5.22
CA ILE A 59 1.78 -9.08 -5.11
C ILE A 59 1.83 -10.44 -5.82
N LYS A 60 0.72 -11.20 -5.78
CA LYS A 60 0.58 -12.48 -6.47
C LYS A 60 0.67 -12.36 -7.99
N HIS A 61 0.09 -11.28 -8.53
CA HIS A 61 0.06 -10.99 -9.97
C HIS A 61 1.26 -10.19 -10.44
N LYS A 62 2.11 -9.71 -9.51
CA LYS A 62 3.23 -8.81 -9.80
C LYS A 62 2.77 -7.60 -10.63
N ALA A 63 1.61 -7.05 -10.29
CA ALA A 63 0.98 -5.94 -10.98
C ALA A 63 0.56 -4.85 -9.99
N ALA A 64 0.92 -3.61 -10.30
CA ALA A 64 0.60 -2.44 -9.49
C ALA A 64 -0.26 -1.45 -10.26
N TYR A 65 -1.19 -0.81 -9.55
CA TYR A 65 -2.18 0.08 -10.14
C TYR A 65 -2.36 1.34 -9.30
N VAL A 66 -2.52 2.47 -9.98
CA VAL A 66 -2.95 3.74 -9.38
C VAL A 66 -4.28 4.20 -10.00
N PRO A 67 -5.24 4.68 -9.19
CA PRO A 67 -6.47 5.25 -9.70
C PRO A 67 -6.18 6.64 -10.28
N TRP A 68 -6.51 6.84 -11.56
CA TRP A 68 -6.46 8.16 -12.19
C TRP A 68 -7.56 8.30 -13.23
N ASN A 69 -8.26 9.44 -13.20
CA ASN A 69 -9.34 9.76 -14.13
C ASN A 69 -10.42 8.65 -14.26
N GLY A 70 -10.81 8.08 -13.12
CA GLY A 70 -11.82 7.02 -13.05
C GLY A 70 -11.38 5.64 -13.56
N ARG A 71 -10.08 5.43 -13.82
CA ARG A 71 -9.51 4.15 -14.29
C ARG A 71 -8.37 3.70 -13.39
N GLU A 72 -8.13 2.39 -13.37
CA GLU A 72 -6.92 1.82 -12.78
C GLU A 72 -5.82 1.77 -13.82
N ASN A 73 -4.71 2.46 -13.55
CA ASN A 73 -3.61 2.60 -14.49
C ASN A 73 -2.41 1.79 -14.00
N PRO A 74 -1.83 0.91 -14.86
CA PRO A 74 -0.68 0.10 -14.47
C PRO A 74 0.57 0.96 -14.27
N VAL A 75 1.32 0.66 -13.21
CA VAL A 75 2.57 1.35 -12.87
C VAL A 75 3.68 0.34 -12.54
N TYR A 76 4.92 0.70 -12.86
CA TYR A 76 6.09 -0.19 -12.69
C TYR A 76 7.08 0.33 -11.65
N ASN A 77 7.29 1.64 -11.59
CA ASN A 77 8.12 2.28 -10.58
C ASN A 77 7.23 2.71 -9.43
N ILE A 78 7.33 2.02 -8.31
CA ILE A 78 6.44 2.20 -7.17
C ILE A 78 7.26 2.33 -5.89
N GLU A 79 6.66 2.94 -4.89
CA GLU A 79 7.14 2.86 -3.52
C GLU A 79 6.11 2.09 -2.70
N THR A 80 6.55 1.09 -1.95
CA THR A 80 5.67 0.35 -1.03
C THR A 80 5.94 0.76 0.42
N LEU A 81 4.88 0.80 1.22
CA LEU A 81 4.98 1.16 2.63
C LEU A 81 5.40 -0.08 3.44
N LEU A 82 6.55 -0.01 4.09
CA LEU A 82 6.99 -1.01 5.04
C LEU A 82 6.68 -0.56 6.48
N SER A 83 6.28 -1.51 7.32
CA SER A 83 6.07 -1.31 8.76
C SER A 83 6.88 -2.34 9.54
N ARG A 84 7.51 -1.89 10.64
CA ARG A 84 8.23 -2.76 11.58
C ARG A 84 7.36 -3.27 12.73
N ALA A 85 6.12 -2.79 12.83
CA ALA A 85 5.15 -3.29 13.81
C ALA A 85 4.60 -4.65 13.34
N SER A 86 4.45 -5.60 14.26
CA SER A 86 3.62 -6.79 14.06
C SER A 86 2.26 -6.33 13.52
N GLN A 87 1.78 -6.94 12.43
CA GLN A 87 0.53 -6.56 11.75
C GLN A 87 -0.74 -6.74 12.61
N GLY A 88 -0.61 -6.91 13.93
CA GLY A 88 -1.71 -7.16 14.87
C GLY A 88 -2.36 -5.93 15.50
N ASP A 89 -1.73 -4.74 15.53
CA ASP A 89 -2.14 -3.69 16.48
C ASP A 89 -2.45 -2.30 15.90
N GLY A 90 -2.91 -2.19 14.66
CA GLY A 90 -3.50 -0.90 14.26
C GLY A 90 -3.71 -0.70 12.77
N TRP A 91 -4.98 -0.50 12.41
CA TRP A 91 -5.42 0.01 11.13
C TRP A 91 -4.63 1.26 10.72
N LEU A 92 -4.17 1.25 9.47
CA LEU A 92 -3.31 2.29 8.91
C LEU A 92 -4.11 3.13 7.91
N ALA A 93 -5.27 3.64 8.33
CA ALA A 93 -6.02 4.61 7.56
C ALA A 93 -5.49 6.02 7.91
N THR A 94 -4.59 6.53 7.08
CA THR A 94 -4.40 7.98 6.95
C THR A 94 -4.01 8.25 5.51
N VAL A 95 -5.02 8.57 4.71
CA VAL A 95 -4.85 9.35 3.48
C VAL A 95 -5.64 10.64 3.68
N SER A 96 -5.04 11.59 4.38
CA SER A 96 -5.32 13.00 4.08
C SER A 96 -4.43 13.38 2.89
N ASP A 97 -5.02 14.00 1.87
CA ASP A 97 -4.41 14.44 0.59
C ASP A 97 -4.34 13.40 -0.55
N ALA A 98 -5.46 12.73 -0.84
CA ALA A 98 -5.69 12.21 -2.19
C ALA A 98 -6.11 13.39 -3.11
N PRO A 99 -5.47 13.59 -4.28
CA PRO A 99 -5.91 14.58 -5.27
C PRO A 99 -7.38 14.38 -5.65
N LEU A 100 -8.08 15.45 -6.08
CA LEU A 100 -9.51 15.44 -6.43
C LEU A 100 -9.92 14.39 -7.50
N HIS A 101 -8.95 13.75 -8.17
CA HIS A 101 -9.15 12.71 -9.17
C HIS A 101 -8.86 11.28 -8.66
N CYS A 102 -8.48 11.12 -7.40
CA CYS A 102 -8.05 9.85 -6.79
C CYS A 102 -9.16 9.29 -5.88
N ILE A 103 -9.88 8.28 -6.35
CA ILE A 103 -10.78 7.48 -5.50
C ILE A 103 -9.91 6.43 -4.79
N LEU A 104 -9.57 6.66 -3.52
CA LEU A 104 -8.98 5.61 -2.71
C LEU A 104 -10.07 4.67 -2.21
N TRP A 105 -10.07 3.43 -2.71
CA TRP A 105 -10.82 2.34 -2.09
C TRP A 105 -10.12 1.94 -0.79
N VAL A 106 -10.55 2.52 0.34
CA VAL A 106 -10.48 1.80 1.61
C VAL A 106 -11.72 0.92 1.65
N VAL A 107 -11.53 -0.38 1.45
CA VAL A 107 -12.63 -1.33 1.51
C VAL A 107 -13.19 -1.30 2.93
N HIS A 108 -14.41 -0.79 3.04
CA HIS A 108 -15.26 -0.85 4.21
C HIS A 108 -15.57 -2.33 4.49
N PRO A 109 -15.36 -2.86 5.71
CA PRO A 109 -15.92 -4.16 6.05
C PRO A 109 -17.43 -3.98 6.18
N LEU A 110 -18.19 -4.52 5.23
CA LEU A 110 -19.57 -4.90 5.52
C LEU A 110 -19.53 -6.32 6.08
N GLN A 111 -19.74 -6.37 7.39
CA GLN A 111 -20.14 -7.49 8.27
C GLN A 111 -19.15 -8.64 8.46
#